data_AF-F4C471-F1
#
_entry.id   AF-F4C471-F1
#
_cell.length_a   1.000
_cell.length_b   1.000
_cell.length_c   1.000
_cell.angle_alpha   90.00
_cell.angle_beta   90.00
_cell.angle_gamma   90.00
#
_symmetry.space_group_name_H-M   'P 1'
#
loop_
_entity.id
_entity.type
_entity.pdbx_description
1 polymer ?
#
loop_
_entity_poly.entity_id
_entity_poly.type
_entity_poly.pdbx_seq_one_letter_code
_entity_poly.pdbx_strand_id
1 'polypeptide(L)'
;MKATAYSINVDEKEHLVRSNAKTHDLTLISNALNASTLPYCAGKTVIIISGTDVLDKSLLISLKQMGVKHVITRSKSTAHIDLASAAELGIKVANNPSNDQSIENTAKQTIHNLDLWEAGRCVGRACCCHDCISTNKHDTEEI
;
A
#
# COMPACT_ATOMS: atom_id res chain seq x y z
N MET A 1 0.11 -1.05 13.30
CA MET A 1 -0.44 0.17 12.65
C MET A 1 -1.95 0.05 12.46
N LYS A 2 -2.65 1.13 12.10
CA LYS A 2 -4.08 1.11 11.71
C LYS A 2 -4.22 1.32 10.19
N ALA A 3 -4.83 0.35 9.49
CA ALA A 3 -4.95 0.37 8.04
C ALA A 3 -6.36 0.01 7.55
N THR A 4 -6.78 0.60 6.43
CA THR A 4 -7.97 0.14 5.67
C THR A 4 -7.53 -0.49 4.37
N ALA A 5 -7.97 -1.72 4.10
CA ALA A 5 -7.75 -2.40 2.83
C ALA A 5 -9.01 -2.42 1.99
N TYR A 6 -8.93 -1.95 0.74
CA TYR A 6 -10.03 -1.88 -0.22
C TYR A 6 -9.94 -3.00 -1.25
N SER A 7 -11.06 -3.21 -1.95
CA SER A 7 -11.16 -4.21 -3.03
C SER A 7 -10.72 -5.60 -2.59
N ILE A 8 -11.05 -6.00 -1.35
CA ILE A 8 -10.65 -7.30 -0.78
C ILE A 8 -11.67 -8.37 -1.12
N ASN A 9 -11.21 -9.40 -1.85
CA ASN A 9 -11.99 -10.61 -2.09
C ASN A 9 -11.86 -11.63 -0.94
N VAL A 10 -12.67 -12.69 -0.99
CA VAL A 10 -12.76 -13.69 0.09
C VAL A 10 -11.43 -14.45 0.25
N ASP A 11 -10.78 -14.79 -0.85
CA ASP A 11 -9.52 -15.55 -0.84
C ASP A 11 -8.38 -14.71 -0.24
N GLU A 12 -8.27 -13.43 -0.63
CA GLU A 12 -7.29 -12.48 -0.11
C GLU A 12 -7.46 -12.22 1.39
N LYS A 13 -8.71 -12.15 1.86
CA LYS A 13 -9.03 -11.91 3.27
C LYS A 13 -8.36 -12.93 4.17
N GLU A 14 -8.43 -14.22 3.84
CA GLU A 14 -7.83 -15.27 4.67
C GLU A 14 -6.31 -15.10 4.76
N HIS A 15 -5.65 -14.89 3.62
CA HIS A 15 -4.20 -14.73 3.57
C HIS A 15 -3.72 -13.46 4.29
N LEU A 16 -4.44 -12.34 4.18
CA LEU A 16 -4.13 -11.10 4.90
C LEU A 16 -4.29 -11.26 6.41
N VAL A 17 -5.38 -11.86 6.87
CA VAL A 17 -5.61 -12.09 8.30
C VAL A 17 -4.57 -13.03 8.89
N ARG A 18 -4.24 -14.11 8.16
CA ARG A 18 -3.22 -15.09 8.57
C ARG A 18 -1.83 -14.46 8.64
N SER A 19 -1.45 -13.68 7.63
CA SER A 19 -0.14 -13.01 7.59
C SER A 19 -0.03 -11.91 8.66
N ASN A 20 -1.12 -11.20 8.95
CA ASN A 20 -1.13 -10.11 9.93
C ASN A 20 -0.96 -10.61 11.38
N ALA A 21 -1.40 -11.82 11.69
CA ALA A 21 -1.30 -12.42 13.04
C ALA A 21 -1.78 -11.51 14.20
N LYS A 22 -2.73 -10.59 13.92
CA LYS A 22 -3.25 -9.55 14.84
C LYS A 22 -2.23 -8.49 15.27
N THR A 23 -1.12 -8.32 14.54
CA THR A 23 -0.12 -7.28 14.79
C THR A 23 -0.64 -5.88 14.47
N HIS A 24 -1.40 -5.75 13.37
CA HIS A 24 -1.99 -4.47 12.96
C HIS A 24 -3.52 -4.51 13.01
N ASP A 25 -4.13 -3.34 13.18
CA ASP A 25 -5.57 -3.12 13.12
C ASP A 25 -5.98 -2.89 11.66
N LEU A 26 -6.51 -3.95 11.03
CA LEU A 26 -6.92 -3.96 9.63
C LEU A 26 -8.45 -3.89 9.52
N THR A 27 -8.95 -2.84 8.87
CA THR A 27 -10.33 -2.78 8.38
C THR A 27 -10.36 -3.26 6.93
N LEU A 28 -11.05 -4.35 6.64
CA LEU A 28 -11.15 -4.90 5.29
C LEU A 28 -12.49 -4.50 4.65
N ILE A 29 -12.43 -3.87 3.49
CA ILE A 29 -13.56 -3.38 2.70
C ILE A 29 -13.56 -4.12 1.36
N SER A 30 -14.66 -4.80 1.04
CA SER A 30 -14.78 -5.53 -0.23
C SER A 30 -15.00 -4.63 -1.44
N ASN A 31 -15.43 -3.38 -1.21
CA ASN A 31 -15.69 -2.41 -2.26
C ASN A 31 -14.43 -1.62 -2.63
N ALA A 32 -14.41 -1.09 -3.86
CA ALA A 32 -13.35 -0.22 -4.35
C ALA A 32 -13.28 1.10 -3.57
N LEU A 33 -12.11 1.74 -3.62
CA LEU A 33 -11.90 3.06 -3.05
C LEU A 33 -12.59 4.14 -3.91
N ASN A 34 -13.56 4.84 -3.32
CA ASN A 34 -14.27 5.95 -3.93
C ASN A 34 -14.85 6.87 -2.84
N ALA A 35 -15.52 7.96 -3.22
CA ALA A 35 -16.07 8.93 -2.28
C ALA A 35 -16.99 8.33 -1.20
N SER A 36 -17.73 7.25 -1.50
CA SER A 36 -18.64 6.59 -0.56
C SER A 36 -17.91 5.68 0.44
N THR A 37 -16.75 5.15 0.06
CA THR A 37 -15.95 4.25 0.91
C THR A 37 -14.78 4.97 1.59
N LEU A 38 -14.41 6.15 1.11
CA LEU A 38 -13.37 7.01 1.68
C LEU A 38 -13.55 7.27 3.19
N PRO A 39 -14.77 7.48 3.74
CA PRO A 39 -14.96 7.66 5.19
C PRO A 39 -14.41 6.52 6.06
N TYR A 40 -14.25 5.30 5.54
CA TYR A 40 -13.67 4.18 6.29
C TYR A 40 -12.18 4.37 6.60
N CYS A 41 -11.51 5.34 5.99
CA CYS A 41 -10.14 5.75 6.32
C CYS A 41 -10.04 6.60 7.59
N ALA A 42 -11.16 7.07 8.16
CA ALA A 42 -11.14 7.97 9.31
C ALA A 42 -10.40 7.35 10.51
N GLY A 43 -9.46 8.11 11.07
CA GLY A 43 -8.65 7.68 12.21
C GLY A 43 -7.56 6.66 11.89
N LYS A 44 -7.26 6.42 10.60
CA LYS A 44 -6.25 5.46 10.15
C LYS A 44 -5.14 6.13 9.38
N THR A 45 -3.95 5.57 9.51
CA THR A 45 -2.72 6.17 8.96
C THR A 45 -2.27 5.53 7.66
N VAL A 46 -2.81 4.36 7.31
CA VAL A 46 -2.45 3.59 6.12
C VAL A 46 -3.68 3.18 5.32
N ILE A 47 -3.58 3.23 4.00
CA ILE A 47 -4.54 2.56 3.11
C ILE A 47 -3.84 1.48 2.28
N ILE A 48 -4.55 0.41 2.00
CA ILE A 48 -4.10 -0.70 1.17
C ILE A 48 -5.07 -0.83 0.00
N ILE A 49 -4.57 -0.76 -1.22
CA ILE A 49 -5.37 -0.73 -2.45
C ILE A 49 -4.97 -1.84 -3.42
N SER A 50 -5.88 -2.20 -4.33
CA SER A 50 -5.60 -3.07 -5.45
C SER A 50 -5.08 -2.28 -6.65
N GLY A 51 -4.48 -2.97 -7.62
CA GLY A 51 -4.08 -2.36 -8.90
C GLY A 51 -5.24 -1.83 -9.75
N THR A 52 -6.48 -2.11 -9.35
CA THR A 52 -7.72 -1.63 -9.98
C THR A 52 -8.24 -0.33 -9.37
N ASP A 53 -7.76 0.07 -8.19
CA ASP A 53 -8.18 1.29 -7.51
C ASP A 53 -7.35 2.47 -8.03
N VAL A 54 -8.00 3.53 -8.52
CA VAL A 54 -7.31 4.71 -9.05
C VAL A 54 -7.11 5.73 -7.93
N LEU A 55 -5.86 6.16 -7.74
CA LEU A 55 -5.45 7.13 -6.74
C LEU A 55 -4.93 8.40 -7.42
N ASP A 56 -5.88 9.25 -7.82
CA ASP A 56 -5.57 10.55 -8.40
C ASP A 56 -5.22 11.61 -7.33
N LYS A 57 -4.80 12.80 -7.80
CA LYS A 57 -4.47 13.94 -6.94
C LYS A 57 -5.60 14.32 -5.98
N SER A 58 -6.86 14.27 -6.42
CA SER A 58 -8.00 14.70 -5.62
C SER A 58 -8.27 13.75 -4.45
N LEU A 59 -8.18 12.44 -4.69
CA LEU A 59 -8.27 11.42 -3.66
C LEU A 59 -7.09 11.48 -2.70
N LEU A 60 -5.87 11.69 -3.21
CA LEU A 60 -4.67 11.83 -2.37
C LEU A 60 -4.77 13.03 -1.41
N ILE A 61 -5.29 14.17 -1.88
CA ILE A 61 -5.56 15.34 -1.03
C ILE A 61 -6.56 14.98 0.08
N SER A 62 -7.66 14.31 -0.30
CA SER A 62 -8.70 13.91 0.64
C SER A 62 -8.16 12.95 1.70
N LEU A 63 -7.37 11.96 1.28
CA LEU A 63 -6.69 11.01 2.17
C LEU A 63 -5.73 11.73 3.14
N LYS A 64 -4.97 12.71 2.65
CA LYS A 64 -4.06 13.52 3.48
C LYS A 64 -4.84 14.28 4.56
N GLN A 65 -5.95 14.90 4.21
CA GLN A 65 -6.83 15.62 5.14
C GLN A 65 -7.41 14.69 6.22
N MET A 66 -7.66 13.42 5.87
CA MET A 66 -8.11 12.39 6.81
C MET A 66 -6.99 11.84 7.71
N GLY A 67 -5.74 12.27 7.53
CA GLY A 67 -4.60 11.84 8.33
C GLY A 67 -3.87 10.61 7.80
N VAL A 68 -4.17 10.16 6.57
CA VAL A 68 -3.43 9.09 5.91
C VAL A 68 -2.01 9.57 5.60
N LYS A 69 -1.03 8.74 5.96
CA LYS A 69 0.41 9.01 5.78
C LYS A 69 1.06 8.04 4.82
N HIS A 70 0.48 6.85 4.66
CA HIS A 70 1.06 5.78 3.85
C HIS A 70 0.02 5.09 2.97
N VAL A 71 0.44 4.65 1.79
CA VAL A 71 -0.35 3.90 0.82
C VAL A 71 0.43 2.64 0.45
N ILE A 72 -0.22 1.48 0.54
CA ILE A 72 0.31 0.22 0.00
C ILE A 72 -0.55 -0.18 -1.19
N THR A 73 0.08 -0.47 -2.32
CA THR A 73 -0.59 -1.17 -3.42
C THR A 73 -0.22 -2.63 -3.43
N ARG A 74 -1.22 -3.48 -3.62
CA ARG A 74 -1.09 -4.95 -3.68
C ARG A 74 -0.64 -5.45 -5.05
N SER A 75 -0.26 -4.55 -5.95
CA SER A 75 0.30 -4.90 -7.27
C SER A 75 1.75 -4.46 -7.40
N LYS A 76 2.46 -5.06 -8.37
CA LYS A 76 3.78 -4.59 -8.80
C LYS A 76 3.73 -3.21 -9.47
N SER A 77 2.73 -2.99 -10.31
CA SER A 77 2.54 -1.70 -11.00
C SER A 77 2.00 -0.64 -10.04
N THR A 78 2.43 0.60 -10.24
CA THR A 78 1.92 1.80 -9.56
C THR A 78 1.28 2.80 -10.52
N ALA A 79 1.00 2.39 -11.77
CA ALA A 79 0.46 3.28 -12.80
C ALA A 79 -0.91 3.90 -12.44
N HIS A 80 -1.64 3.26 -11.53
CA HIS A 80 -2.93 3.73 -11.01
C HIS A 80 -2.77 4.78 -9.90
N ILE A 81 -1.55 5.19 -9.53
CA ILE A 81 -1.26 6.13 -8.44
C ILE A 81 -0.51 7.33 -8.99
N ASP A 82 -1.00 8.53 -8.70
CA ASP A 82 -0.24 9.76 -8.93
C ASP A 82 0.89 9.89 -7.89
N LEU A 83 2.02 9.26 -8.19
CA LEU A 83 3.21 9.26 -7.31
C LEU A 83 3.79 10.66 -7.10
N ALA A 84 3.66 11.56 -8.08
CA ALA A 84 4.16 12.93 -7.97
C ALA A 84 3.34 13.70 -6.94
N SER A 85 2.01 13.66 -7.04
CA SER A 85 1.13 14.25 -6.03
C SER A 85 1.27 13.60 -4.66
N ALA A 86 1.48 12.28 -4.60
CA ALA A 86 1.73 11.59 -3.33
C ALA A 86 3.02 12.12 -2.66
N ALA A 87 4.09 12.32 -3.43
CA ALA A 87 5.34 12.88 -2.93
C ALA A 87 5.17 14.34 -2.46
N GLU A 88 4.49 15.19 -3.25
CA GLU A 88 4.17 16.58 -2.88
C GLU A 88 3.40 16.66 -1.55
N LEU A 89 2.46 15.74 -1.32
CA LEU A 89 1.66 15.66 -0.11
C LEU A 89 2.39 14.97 1.06
N GLY A 90 3.61 14.47 0.85
CA GLY A 90 4.35 13.70 1.84
C GLY A 90 3.65 12.39 2.24
N ILE A 91 2.97 11.75 1.30
CA ILE A 91 2.38 10.42 1.43
C ILE A 91 3.40 9.41 0.90
N LYS A 92 3.79 8.45 1.72
CA LYS A 92 4.71 7.38 1.29
C LYS A 92 3.93 6.27 0.60
N VAL A 93 4.45 5.79 -0.53
CA VAL A 93 3.82 4.71 -1.32
C VAL A 93 4.73 3.49 -1.34
N ALA A 94 4.15 2.31 -1.14
CA ALA A 94 4.83 1.02 -1.26
C ALA A 94 4.09 0.08 -2.20
N ASN A 95 4.79 -0.67 -3.04
CA ASN A 95 4.23 -1.69 -3.94
C ASN A 95 4.66 -3.12 -3.53
N ASN A 96 4.27 -4.12 -4.33
CA ASN A 96 4.80 -5.47 -4.25
C ASN A 96 5.87 -5.69 -5.35
N PRO A 97 7.18 -5.55 -5.04
CA PRO A 97 8.23 -5.67 -6.06
C PRO A 97 8.48 -7.12 -6.53
N SER A 98 7.91 -8.12 -5.86
CA SER A 98 8.13 -9.54 -6.17
C SER A 98 7.66 -9.91 -7.57
N ASN A 99 8.34 -10.87 -8.20
CA ASN A 99 7.83 -11.51 -9.42
C ASN A 99 6.69 -12.49 -9.12
N ASP A 100 6.65 -13.04 -7.89
CA ASP A 100 5.52 -13.83 -7.41
C ASP A 100 4.38 -12.90 -6.99
N GLN A 101 3.33 -12.85 -7.81
CA GLN A 101 2.11 -12.08 -7.56
C GLN A 101 0.98 -12.97 -7.01
N SER A 102 1.31 -14.12 -6.41
CA SER A 102 0.33 -14.93 -5.69
C SER A 102 -0.35 -14.13 -4.58
N ILE A 103 -1.58 -14.52 -4.25
CA ILE A 103 -2.37 -13.90 -3.16
C ILE A 103 -1.60 -13.99 -1.84
N GLU A 104 -0.98 -15.14 -1.57
CA GLU A 104 -0.20 -15.37 -0.37
C GLU A 104 1.02 -14.45 -0.29
N ASN A 105 1.84 -14.39 -1.35
CA ASN A 105 3.02 -13.54 -1.34
C ASN A 105 2.65 -12.05 -1.23
N THR A 106 1.61 -11.64 -1.94
CA THR A 106 1.10 -10.27 -1.87
C THR A 106 0.62 -9.91 -0.47
N ALA A 107 -0.08 -10.82 0.21
CA ALA A 107 -0.49 -10.62 1.61
C ALA A 107 0.73 -10.51 2.54
N LYS A 108 1.71 -11.43 2.41
CA LYS A 108 2.95 -11.40 3.21
C LYS A 108 3.71 -10.10 3.00
N GLN A 109 3.90 -9.66 1.76
CA GLN A 109 4.58 -8.40 1.44
C GLN A 109 3.82 -7.18 1.99
N THR A 110 2.49 -7.20 1.92
CA THR A 110 1.65 -6.12 2.46
C THR A 110 1.86 -5.96 3.96
N ILE A 111 1.83 -7.07 4.71
CA ILE A 111 2.06 -7.06 6.16
C ILE A 111 3.51 -6.67 6.48
N HIS A 112 4.48 -7.21 5.74
CA HIS A 112 5.89 -6.84 5.92
C HIS A 112 6.14 -5.33 5.75
N ASN A 113 5.49 -4.70 4.78
CA ASN A 113 5.57 -3.25 4.58
C ASN A 113 5.00 -2.47 5.79
N LEU A 114 3.90 -2.96 6.37
CA LEU A 114 3.31 -2.38 7.59
C LEU A 114 4.24 -2.54 8.81
N ASP A 115 4.83 -3.73 9.00
CA ASP A 115 5.79 -4.00 10.09
C ASP A 115 6.98 -3.04 10.03
N LEU A 116 7.54 -2.83 8.83
CA LEU A 116 8.67 -1.93 8.64
C LEU A 116 8.30 -0.49 8.97
N TRP A 117 7.14 0.00 8.53
CA TRP A 117 6.69 1.35 8.86
C TRP A 117 6.33 1.53 10.33
N GLU A 118 5.75 0.51 10.98
CA GLU A 118 5.54 0.52 12.44
C GLU A 118 6.85 0.67 13.19
N ALA A 119 7.90 -0.02 12.73
CA ALA A 119 9.25 0.07 13.27
C ALA A 119 10.02 1.34 12.85
N GLY A 120 9.41 2.26 12.08
CA GLY A 120 10.05 3.47 11.58
C GLY A 120 11.11 3.24 10.50
N ARG A 121 11.10 2.07 9.85
CA ARG A 121 12.06 1.66 8.81
C ARG A 121 11.52 1.93 7.40
N CYS A 122 12.43 2.03 6.43
CA CYS A 122 12.07 2.10 5.01
C CYS A 122 11.71 0.70 4.47
N VAL A 123 10.82 0.64 3.48
CA VAL A 123 10.37 -0.59 2.80
C VAL A 123 11.29 -1.04 1.66
N GLY A 124 12.44 -0.38 1.49
CA GLY A 124 13.48 -0.77 0.52
C GLY A 124 12.97 -0.75 -0.92
N ARG A 125 13.17 -1.86 -1.65
CA ARG A 125 12.75 -2.02 -3.06
C ARG A 125 11.25 -1.85 -3.30
N ALA A 126 10.43 -1.95 -2.24
CA ALA A 126 9.00 -1.67 -2.33
C ALA A 126 8.68 -0.16 -2.30
N CYS A 127 9.60 0.74 -1.91
CA CYS A 127 9.34 2.19 -1.84
C CYS A 127 9.17 2.74 -3.26
N CYS A 128 8.08 3.44 -3.52
CA CYS A 128 7.85 4.15 -4.78
C CYS A 128 8.23 5.63 -4.69
N CYS A 129 9.19 5.92 -3.82
CA CYS A 129 9.66 7.23 -3.43
C CYS A 129 10.65 7.73 -4.49
N HIS A 130 10.54 8.99 -4.93
CA HIS A 130 11.36 9.53 -6.03
C HIS A 130 12.87 9.33 -5.78
N ASP A 131 13.31 9.56 -4.53
CA ASP A 131 14.72 9.42 -4.11
C ASP A 131 15.26 7.99 -4.14
N CYS A 132 14.39 6.96 -4.15
CA CYS A 132 14.77 5.55 -4.13
C CYS A 132 14.82 4.91 -5.53
N ILE A 133 14.24 5.56 -6.55
CA ILE A 133 14.20 5.04 -7.92
C ILE A 133 15.56 5.21 -8.62
N SER A 134 16.33 6.23 -8.25
CA SER A 134 17.64 6.56 -8.83
C SER A 134 18.76 5.58 -8.46
N THR A 135 18.60 4.73 -7.44
CA THR A 135 19.64 3.80 -6.97
C THR A 135 19.47 2.35 -7.45
N ASN A 136 18.37 2.01 -8.14
CA ASN A 136 18.07 0.63 -8.56
C ASN A 136 18.58 0.24 -9.97
N LYS A 137 19.44 1.04 -10.59
CA LYS A 137 20.01 0.73 -11.93
C LYS A 137 21.18 -0.27 -11.93
N HIS A 138 21.54 -0.87 -10.80
CA HIS A 138 22.76 -1.70 -10.71
C HIS A 138 22.60 -3.15 -10.25
N ASP A 139 21.40 -3.70 -10.15
CA ASP A 139 21.22 -5.12 -9.86
C ASP A 139 20.56 -5.86 -11.05
N THR A 140 21.25 -5.84 -12.19
CA THR A 140 21.14 -6.88 -13.21
C THR A 140 22.51 -7.50 -13.35
N GLU A 141 22.77 -8.59 -12.63
CA GLU A 141 23.59 -9.76 -13.03
C GLU A 141 23.81 -10.68 -11.83
N GLU A 142 24.00 -11.98 -12.13
CA GLU A 142 24.34 -13.12 -11.25
C GLU A 142 23.14 -13.77 -10.51
N ILE A 143 22.75 -15.04 -10.71
CA ILE A 143 23.33 -16.24 -11.36
C ILE A 143 22.18 -17.06 -11.95
#